data_AF-A0A0Q4DSA0-F1
#
_entry.id   AF-A0A0Q4DSA0-F1
#
_cell.length_a   1.000
_cell.length_b   1.000
_cell.length_c   1.000
_cell.angle_alpha   90.00
_cell.angle_beta   90.00
_cell.angle_gamma   90.00
#
_symmetry.space_group_name_H-M   'P 1'
#
loop_
_entity.id
_entity.type
_entity.pdbx_description
1 polymer ?
#
loop_
_entity_poly.entity_id
_entity_poly.type
_entity_poly.pdbx_seq_one_letter_code
_entity_poly.pdbx_strand_id
1 'polypeptide(L)'
;MDSCAPHGSLIAGARDDTEATTISTMTAPVARVTAAPTASRPANPARHLPSLTGLRWATAMLIFGHHLMAVEYFGGTAGTVWAFVFEAGKTGVTLFFILSGFVLAWGHKPHQSAGSFYWHRFARIYPLHLVGVGLALVAAATLVPEIQTAGRAPLVANVFLVNGWVPDWWQAGNPASWSLVCEAFFYLSFPFLIRPLVRLSDRARGGVVVAALVLVALAPQIAAISPVPMSAASTPLLRLPEFVLGVTLALLMKSGGWMPWKLRYTLPLAVAGYALSEAPPIPGTDIHPGLAATVGSFALLVASLAAADAHGRSTFLARPLWQELGRMSFAFYLVHLLVIASVSSSWPEGHPQLPWRRALLLALAAFAIALAIAWVLHRAVEIPAQKWLLRYDRSRRVSEGTGAAVGGTTGASTAARAASR
;
A
#
# COMPACT_ATOMS: atom_id res chain seq x y z
N MET A 1 -75.13 -8.58 35.28
CA MET A 1 -76.28 -9.49 35.34
C MET A 1 -75.73 -10.87 35.58
N ASP A 2 -76.07 -11.40 36.76
CA ASP A 2 -76.03 -12.77 37.26
C ASP A 2 -74.64 -13.45 37.39
N SER A 3 -74.09 -13.69 38.60
CA SER A 3 -74.57 -14.54 39.73
C SER A 3 -74.70 -16.00 39.28
N CYS A 4 -74.29 -17.09 39.94
CA CYS A 4 -73.95 -17.47 41.32
C CYS A 4 -73.27 -18.88 41.18
N ALA A 5 -72.14 -19.22 41.80
CA ALA A 5 -72.00 -19.89 43.13
C ALA A 5 -72.40 -21.41 43.17
N PRO A 6 -72.19 -22.18 44.27
CA PRO A 6 -70.96 -22.95 44.58
C PRO A 6 -71.24 -24.38 45.18
N HIS A 7 -70.32 -24.90 46.02
CA HIS A 7 -70.35 -26.09 46.93
C HIS A 7 -69.63 -27.35 46.42
N GLY A 8 -68.89 -28.15 47.20
CA GLY A 8 -68.52 -28.23 48.63
C GLY A 8 -67.71 -29.55 48.80
N SER A 9 -66.50 -29.55 49.38
CA SER A 9 -66.14 -29.79 50.81
C SER A 9 -65.87 -31.26 51.21
N LEU A 10 -64.79 -31.45 52.01
CA LEU A 10 -64.56 -32.50 53.04
C LEU A 10 -64.16 -33.92 52.56
N ILE A 11 -63.29 -34.75 53.19
CA ILE A 11 -62.51 -34.84 54.46
C ILE A 11 -61.46 -35.99 54.26
N ALA A 12 -60.17 -35.78 54.56
CA ALA A 12 -59.34 -36.28 55.69
C ALA A 12 -58.86 -37.77 55.74
N GLY A 13 -57.57 -37.93 56.12
CA GLY A 13 -56.91 -39.16 56.63
C GLY A 13 -55.87 -39.74 55.64
N ALA A 14 -54.54 -39.77 55.79
CA ALA A 14 -53.55 -39.95 56.87
C ALA A 14 -52.70 -41.22 56.62
N ARG A 15 -51.37 -41.02 56.48
CA ARG A 15 -50.23 -41.98 56.59
C ARG A 15 -50.12 -43.06 55.49
N ASP A 16 -48.97 -43.56 55.07
CA ASP A 16 -47.55 -43.32 55.35
C ASP A 16 -46.79 -43.94 54.17
N ASP A 17 -45.55 -43.49 54.00
CA ASP A 17 -44.41 -44.23 53.46
C ASP A 17 -44.25 -44.56 51.96
N THR A 18 -43.00 -44.31 51.58
CA THR A 18 -42.19 -44.94 50.52
C THR A 18 -42.31 -44.46 49.08
N GLU A 19 -41.12 -44.04 48.62
CA GLU A 19 -40.62 -44.05 47.25
C GLU A 19 -41.10 -42.94 46.31
N ALA A 20 -40.21 -41.95 46.23
CA ALA A 20 -40.15 -40.88 45.26
C ALA A 20 -40.35 -41.42 43.83
N THR A 21 -41.58 -41.26 43.33
CA THR A 21 -41.97 -41.64 41.98
C THR A 21 -41.69 -40.52 40.99
N THR A 22 -40.93 -40.91 39.98
CA THR A 22 -40.58 -40.24 38.73
C THR A 22 -41.78 -39.62 38.02
N ILE A 23 -41.73 -38.33 37.65
CA ILE A 23 -42.57 -37.74 36.60
C ILE A 23 -41.73 -36.82 35.70
N SER A 24 -41.38 -37.40 34.55
CA SER A 24 -41.35 -36.83 33.20
C SER A 24 -41.07 -35.33 33.03
N THR A 25 -39.88 -35.02 32.50
CA THR A 25 -39.66 -33.79 31.72
C THR A 25 -39.09 -34.18 30.36
N MET A 26 -39.87 -33.90 29.31
CA MET A 26 -39.47 -34.11 27.92
C MET A 26 -38.15 -33.41 27.61
N THR A 27 -37.24 -34.18 27.02
CA THR A 27 -35.93 -33.75 26.51
C THR A 27 -36.10 -32.79 25.34
N ALA A 28 -35.81 -31.50 25.54
CA ALA A 28 -35.54 -30.56 24.45
C ALA A 28 -34.05 -30.67 24.04
N PRO A 29 -33.73 -30.67 22.73
CA PRO A 29 -32.35 -30.85 22.28
C PRO A 29 -31.51 -29.61 22.63
N VAL A 30 -30.33 -29.85 23.20
CA VAL A 30 -29.31 -28.83 23.48
C VAL A 30 -28.93 -28.16 22.15
N ALA A 31 -29.34 -26.91 21.97
CA ALA A 31 -28.90 -26.09 20.86
C ALA A 31 -27.37 -25.93 20.96
N ARG A 32 -26.66 -26.61 20.07
CA ARG A 32 -25.22 -26.47 19.89
C ARG A 32 -24.98 -25.03 19.43
N VAL A 33 -24.54 -24.16 20.34
CA VAL A 33 -24.09 -22.80 20.02
C VAL A 33 -22.90 -22.95 19.07
N THR A 34 -23.16 -22.84 17.77
CA THR A 34 -22.12 -22.68 16.76
C THR A 34 -21.45 -21.34 17.06
N ALA A 35 -20.26 -21.39 17.67
CA ALA A 35 -19.40 -20.25 17.83
C ALA A 35 -19.23 -19.58 16.46
N ALA A 36 -19.73 -18.35 16.33
CA ALA A 36 -19.50 -17.53 15.15
C ALA A 36 -17.99 -17.45 14.89
N PRO A 37 -17.54 -17.42 13.63
CA PRO A 37 -16.12 -17.29 13.32
C PRO A 37 -15.62 -16.01 14.00
N THR A 38 -14.67 -16.15 14.92
CA THR A 38 -14.02 -15.02 15.58
C THR A 38 -13.38 -14.19 14.49
N ALA A 39 -14.04 -13.08 14.13
CA ALA A 39 -13.46 -12.07 13.27
C ALA A 39 -12.11 -11.70 13.89
N SER A 40 -11.03 -12.01 13.17
CA SER A 40 -9.67 -11.75 13.60
C SER A 40 -9.56 -10.29 14.00
N ARG A 41 -9.42 -10.02 15.30
CA ARG A 41 -9.26 -8.67 15.84
C ARG A 41 -8.14 -7.97 15.08
N PRO A 42 -8.34 -6.77 14.50
CA PRO A 42 -7.30 -6.13 13.72
C PRO A 42 -6.07 -5.90 14.60
N ALA A 43 -4.89 -6.14 14.01
CA ALA A 43 -3.62 -5.83 14.61
C ALA A 43 -3.62 -4.38 15.14
N ASN A 44 -3.20 -4.20 16.39
CA ASN A 44 -2.99 -2.94 17.12
C ASN A 44 -3.50 -1.65 16.41
N PRO A 45 -4.66 -1.07 16.81
CA PRO A 45 -5.30 0.04 16.11
C PRO A 45 -4.39 1.27 15.92
N ALA A 46 -3.42 1.49 16.81
CA ALA A 46 -2.44 2.58 16.70
C ALA A 46 -1.48 2.47 15.49
N ARG A 47 -1.42 1.30 14.83
CA ARG A 47 -0.55 1.06 13.67
C ARG A 47 -1.30 1.03 12.34
N HIS A 48 -2.63 1.04 12.36
CA HIS A 48 -3.42 0.96 11.14
C HIS A 48 -3.74 2.37 10.63
N LEU A 49 -3.30 2.68 9.41
CA LEU A 49 -3.50 3.98 8.75
C LEU A 49 -4.41 3.78 7.51
N PRO A 50 -5.73 3.60 7.70
CA PRO A 50 -6.66 3.30 6.62
C PRO A 50 -6.74 4.40 5.57
N SER A 51 -6.64 5.68 5.96
CA SER A 51 -6.66 6.80 5.02
C SER A 51 -5.46 6.76 4.08
N LEU A 52 -4.28 6.35 4.56
CA LEU A 52 -3.10 6.19 3.69
C LEU A 52 -3.25 5.02 2.72
N THR A 53 -4.00 3.97 3.10
CA THR A 53 -4.34 2.89 2.17
C THR A 53 -5.26 3.41 1.07
N GLY A 54 -6.31 4.17 1.41
CA GLY A 54 -7.18 4.80 0.42
C GLY A 54 -6.46 5.83 -0.45
N LEU A 55 -5.50 6.58 0.11
CA LEU A 55 -4.72 7.56 -0.64
C LEU A 55 -3.96 6.92 -1.80
N ARG A 56 -3.43 5.70 -1.62
CA ARG A 56 -2.77 4.93 -2.69
C ARG A 56 -3.66 4.75 -3.92
N TRP A 57 -4.98 4.62 -3.73
CA TRP A 57 -5.91 4.53 -4.85
C TRP A 57 -6.07 5.88 -5.56
N ALA A 58 -6.24 6.98 -4.83
CA ALA A 58 -6.26 8.32 -5.43
C ALA A 58 -5.00 8.58 -6.26
N THR A 59 -3.84 8.20 -5.72
CA THR A 59 -2.55 8.29 -6.41
C THR A 59 -2.51 7.45 -7.69
N ALA A 60 -3.00 6.21 -7.66
CA ALA A 60 -3.08 5.36 -8.85
C ALA A 60 -3.97 5.96 -9.94
N MET A 61 -5.05 6.67 -9.57
CA MET A 61 -5.93 7.35 -10.53
C MET A 61 -5.29 8.57 -11.18
N LEU A 62 -4.47 9.33 -10.45
CA LEU A 62 -3.69 10.43 -11.04
C LEU A 62 -2.73 9.89 -12.10
N ILE A 63 -2.04 8.79 -11.80
CA ILE A 63 -1.11 8.13 -12.73
C ILE A 63 -1.86 7.54 -13.93
N PHE A 64 -3.03 6.94 -13.72
CA PHE A 64 -3.86 6.43 -14.80
C PHE A 64 -4.28 7.55 -15.76
N GLY A 65 -4.82 8.65 -15.22
CA GLY A 65 -5.20 9.82 -16.02
C GLY A 65 -4.02 10.44 -16.77
N HIS A 66 -2.83 10.48 -16.17
CA HIS A 66 -1.60 10.92 -16.83
C HIS A 66 -1.24 10.06 -18.03
N HIS A 67 -1.35 8.73 -17.92
CA HIS A 67 -1.03 7.87 -19.05
C HIS A 67 -2.08 7.94 -20.16
N LEU A 68 -3.37 8.17 -19.85
CA LEU A 68 -4.38 8.48 -20.87
C LEU A 68 -4.07 9.77 -21.64
N MET A 69 -3.48 10.76 -20.97
CA MET A 69 -2.94 11.96 -21.61
C MET A 69 -1.75 11.60 -22.51
N ALA A 70 -0.78 10.84 -21.99
CA ALA A 70 0.46 10.51 -22.69
C ALA A 70 0.23 9.71 -23.99
N VAL A 71 -0.83 8.89 -24.07
CA VAL A 71 -1.22 8.21 -25.31
C VAL A 71 -2.34 8.93 -26.08
N GLU A 72 -2.67 10.16 -25.68
CA GLU A 72 -3.58 11.06 -26.40
C GLU A 72 -4.98 10.49 -26.66
N TYR A 73 -5.65 9.91 -25.65
CA TYR A 73 -7.04 9.43 -25.82
C TYR A 73 -8.00 10.55 -26.24
N PHE A 74 -7.78 11.75 -25.73
CA PHE A 74 -8.63 12.92 -25.92
C PHE A 74 -8.01 13.86 -26.94
N GLY A 75 -8.71 14.15 -28.03
CA GLY A 75 -8.30 15.12 -29.05
C GLY A 75 -8.81 16.54 -28.80
N GLY A 76 -8.22 17.52 -29.50
CA GLY A 76 -8.65 18.93 -29.49
C GLY A 76 -8.71 19.55 -28.10
N THR A 77 -9.71 20.42 -27.86
CA THR A 77 -9.90 21.10 -26.56
C THR A 77 -10.05 20.13 -25.39
N ALA A 78 -10.65 18.96 -25.62
CA ALA A 78 -10.80 17.95 -24.57
C ALA A 78 -9.44 17.38 -24.13
N GLY A 79 -8.53 17.18 -25.10
CA GLY A 79 -7.14 16.81 -24.83
C GLY A 79 -6.42 17.86 -24.00
N THR A 80 -6.53 19.14 -24.37
CA THR A 80 -5.91 20.24 -23.61
C THR A 80 -6.41 20.32 -22.17
N VAL A 81 -7.74 20.20 -21.96
CA VAL A 81 -8.32 20.20 -20.60
C VAL A 81 -7.87 18.97 -19.81
N TRP A 82 -7.83 17.80 -20.45
CA TRP A 82 -7.36 16.58 -19.79
C TRP A 82 -5.88 16.67 -19.40
N ALA A 83 -5.04 17.20 -20.28
CA ALA A 83 -3.64 17.45 -20.02
C ALA A 83 -3.44 18.43 -18.86
N PHE A 84 -4.13 19.57 -18.88
CA PHE A 84 -4.08 20.53 -17.77
C PHE A 84 -4.39 19.89 -16.41
N VAL A 85 -5.32 18.93 -16.36
CA VAL A 85 -5.69 18.25 -15.11
C VAL A 85 -4.71 17.13 -14.74
N PHE A 86 -4.19 16.36 -15.71
CA PHE A 86 -3.48 15.10 -15.46
C PHE A 86 -1.99 15.09 -15.85
N GLU A 87 -1.44 16.17 -16.39
CA GLU A 87 -0.01 16.27 -16.73
C GLU A 87 0.88 16.06 -15.50
N ALA A 88 0.55 16.73 -14.39
CA ALA A 88 1.20 16.52 -13.11
C ALA A 88 0.90 15.13 -12.48
N GLY A 89 0.05 14.30 -13.09
CA GLY A 89 -0.32 12.98 -12.57
C GLY A 89 0.86 12.01 -12.42
N LYS A 90 1.95 12.22 -13.16
CA LYS A 90 3.24 11.53 -12.97
C LYS A 90 3.80 11.67 -11.54
N THR A 91 3.51 12.78 -10.86
CA THR A 91 3.91 13.01 -9.46
C THR A 91 3.21 12.10 -8.47
N GLY A 92 2.20 11.33 -8.90
CA GLY A 92 1.64 10.26 -8.08
C GLY A 92 2.72 9.28 -7.62
N VAL A 93 3.75 9.02 -8.42
CA VAL A 93 4.88 8.15 -8.01
C VAL A 93 5.65 8.75 -6.83
N THR A 94 5.85 10.07 -6.81
CA THR A 94 6.43 10.79 -5.66
C THR A 94 5.63 10.54 -4.38
N LEU A 95 4.30 10.63 -4.47
CA LEU A 95 3.43 10.37 -3.32
C LEU A 95 3.55 8.92 -2.83
N PHE A 96 3.71 7.95 -3.74
CA PHE A 96 3.99 6.55 -3.37
C PHE A 96 5.33 6.39 -2.64
N PHE A 97 6.38 7.06 -3.07
CA PHE A 97 7.71 6.98 -2.45
C PHE A 97 7.71 7.55 -1.02
N ILE A 98 7.07 8.71 -0.82
CA ILE A 98 6.87 9.30 0.51
C ILE A 98 6.02 8.36 1.39
N LEU A 99 4.91 7.84 0.86
CA LEU A 99 4.05 6.89 1.57
C LEU A 99 4.81 5.63 2.00
N SER A 100 5.66 5.09 1.13
CA SER A 100 6.47 3.91 1.42
C SER A 100 7.36 4.12 2.64
N GLY A 101 8.13 5.21 2.64
CA GLY A 101 9.00 5.57 3.76
C GLY A 101 8.21 5.79 5.06
N PHE A 102 7.11 6.54 4.96
CA PHE A 102 6.26 6.85 6.10
C PHE A 102 5.67 5.59 6.74
N VAL A 103 5.01 4.73 5.94
CA VAL A 103 4.34 3.53 6.45
C VAL A 103 5.34 2.52 7.01
N LEU A 104 6.53 2.37 6.39
CA LEU A 104 7.58 1.50 6.92
C LEU A 104 8.11 1.97 8.27
N ALA A 105 8.40 3.26 8.41
CA ALA A 105 8.84 3.85 9.67
C ALA A 105 7.73 3.83 10.73
N TRP A 106 6.46 4.07 10.34
CA TRP A 106 5.31 3.99 11.23
C TRP A 106 5.06 2.55 11.73
N GLY A 107 5.24 1.57 10.86
CA GLY A 107 5.12 0.15 11.18
C GLY A 107 6.34 -0.47 11.86
N HIS A 108 7.48 0.25 11.92
CA HIS A 108 8.76 -0.29 12.35
C HIS A 108 8.70 -0.98 13.74
N LYS A 109 9.42 -2.10 13.86
CA LYS A 109 9.54 -2.90 15.07
C LYS A 109 11.03 -3.00 15.43
N PRO A 110 11.48 -2.49 16.60
CA PRO A 110 12.89 -2.47 16.96
C PRO A 110 13.60 -3.82 16.92
N HIS A 111 12.88 -4.92 17.20
CA HIS A 111 13.45 -6.26 17.27
C HIS A 111 13.31 -7.08 15.97
N GLN A 112 12.80 -6.50 14.88
CA GLN A 112 12.72 -7.22 13.61
C GLN A 112 14.11 -7.32 12.95
N SER A 113 14.54 -8.53 12.61
CA SER A 113 15.79 -8.73 11.88
C SER A 113 15.70 -8.19 10.44
N ALA A 114 16.82 -7.70 9.90
CA ALA A 114 16.88 -7.20 8.52
C ALA A 114 16.50 -8.30 7.49
N GLY A 115 16.90 -9.55 7.73
CA GLY A 115 16.53 -10.68 6.88
C GLY A 115 15.02 -10.94 6.85
N SER A 116 14.34 -10.92 8.01
CA SER A 116 12.87 -11.03 8.07
C SER A 116 12.21 -9.84 7.35
N PHE A 117 12.73 -8.63 7.55
CA PHE A 117 12.24 -7.44 6.86
C PHE A 117 12.33 -7.59 5.33
N TYR A 118 13.50 -7.93 4.79
CA TYR A 118 13.69 -8.10 3.34
C TYR A 118 12.81 -9.21 2.79
N TRP A 119 12.65 -10.32 3.50
CA TRP A 119 11.77 -11.41 3.06
C TRP A 119 10.30 -10.97 2.95
N HIS A 120 9.83 -10.17 3.92
CA HIS A 120 8.45 -9.63 3.88
C HIS A 120 8.25 -8.66 2.73
N ARG A 121 9.28 -7.86 2.41
CA ARG A 121 9.23 -6.92 1.28
C ARG A 121 9.29 -7.66 -0.06
N PHE A 122 10.20 -8.63 -0.19
CA PHE A 122 10.30 -9.50 -1.36
C PHE A 122 8.97 -10.19 -1.66
N ALA A 123 8.37 -10.83 -0.65
CA ALA A 123 7.08 -11.50 -0.76
C ALA A 123 5.92 -10.54 -1.13
N ARG A 124 6.07 -9.24 -0.88
CA ARG A 124 5.07 -8.22 -1.19
C ARG A 124 5.10 -7.78 -2.65
N ILE A 125 6.30 -7.59 -3.23
CA ILE A 125 6.43 -6.97 -4.56
C ILE A 125 6.82 -7.96 -5.66
N TYR A 126 7.67 -8.95 -5.37
CA TYR A 126 8.37 -9.71 -6.40
C TYR A 126 7.49 -10.70 -7.17
N PRO A 127 6.58 -11.48 -6.53
CA PRO A 127 5.75 -12.42 -7.28
C PRO A 127 4.90 -11.74 -8.35
N LEU A 128 4.30 -10.60 -8.00
CA LEU A 128 3.44 -9.88 -8.93
C LEU A 128 4.25 -9.12 -9.99
N HIS A 129 5.45 -8.64 -9.64
CA HIS A 129 6.39 -8.11 -10.62
C HIS A 129 6.69 -9.12 -11.74
N LEU A 130 7.03 -10.37 -11.40
CA LEU A 130 7.32 -11.40 -12.40
C LEU A 130 6.11 -11.68 -13.32
N VAL A 131 4.90 -11.73 -12.76
CA VAL A 131 3.68 -11.88 -13.57
C VAL A 131 3.46 -10.65 -14.45
N GLY A 132 3.72 -9.45 -13.93
CA GLY A 132 3.66 -8.20 -14.70
C GLY A 132 4.65 -8.17 -15.87
N VAL A 133 5.86 -8.70 -15.70
CA VAL A 133 6.83 -8.88 -16.80
C VAL A 133 6.31 -9.88 -17.82
N GLY A 134 5.78 -11.03 -17.38
CA GLY A 134 5.18 -12.01 -18.27
C GLY A 134 4.04 -11.44 -19.11
N LEU A 135 3.12 -10.68 -18.49
CA LEU A 135 2.03 -10.01 -19.20
C LEU A 135 2.53 -8.96 -20.18
N ALA A 136 3.57 -8.21 -19.83
CA ALA A 136 4.20 -7.25 -20.72
C ALA A 136 4.82 -7.93 -21.95
N LEU A 137 5.49 -9.08 -21.76
CA LEU A 137 6.05 -9.86 -22.87
C LEU A 137 4.95 -10.41 -23.79
N VAL A 138 3.84 -10.91 -23.24
CA VAL A 138 2.70 -11.37 -24.05
C VAL A 138 2.09 -10.20 -24.83
N ALA A 139 1.85 -9.06 -24.18
CA ALA A 139 1.32 -7.87 -24.84
C ALA A 139 2.27 -7.39 -25.96
N ALA A 140 3.57 -7.34 -25.69
CA ALA A 140 4.59 -6.98 -26.68
C ALA A 140 4.63 -7.93 -27.88
N ALA A 141 4.39 -9.23 -27.65
CA ALA A 141 4.41 -10.22 -28.73
C ALA A 141 3.11 -10.28 -29.56
N THR A 142 2.02 -9.66 -29.10
CA THR A 142 0.68 -9.88 -29.68
C THR A 142 -0.13 -8.61 -29.94
N LEU A 143 -0.21 -7.69 -28.98
CA LEU A 143 -1.15 -6.57 -28.99
C LEU A 143 -0.46 -5.23 -29.26
N VAL A 144 0.78 -5.06 -28.81
CA VAL A 144 1.52 -3.79 -28.81
C VAL A 144 3.02 -4.05 -29.07
N PRO A 145 3.45 -4.36 -30.30
CA PRO A 145 4.87 -4.59 -30.61
C PRO A 145 5.81 -3.46 -30.21
N GLU A 146 5.31 -2.24 -30.09
CA GLU A 146 6.06 -1.02 -29.76
C GLU A 146 6.63 -1.03 -28.34
N ILE A 147 6.04 -1.78 -27.40
CA ILE A 147 6.57 -1.92 -26.03
C ILE A 147 7.63 -3.04 -25.91
N GLN A 148 8.05 -3.63 -27.03
CA GLN A 148 9.06 -4.68 -27.03
C GLN A 148 10.40 -4.15 -26.51
N THR A 149 10.96 -4.86 -25.53
CA THR A 149 12.28 -4.54 -25.00
C THR A 149 13.37 -5.02 -25.95
N ALA A 150 14.20 -4.09 -26.41
CA ALA A 150 15.35 -4.40 -27.25
C ALA A 150 16.44 -5.14 -26.45
N GLY A 151 16.64 -6.43 -26.73
CA GLY A 151 17.72 -7.22 -26.18
C GLY A 151 17.41 -7.93 -24.85
N ARG A 152 18.23 -8.94 -24.54
CA ARG A 152 18.04 -9.80 -23.35
C ARG A 152 18.52 -9.15 -22.06
N ALA A 153 19.57 -8.32 -22.14
CA ALA A 153 20.16 -7.70 -20.96
C ALA A 153 19.20 -6.73 -20.22
N PRO A 154 18.48 -5.81 -20.89
CA PRO A 154 17.52 -4.93 -20.21
C PRO A 154 16.34 -5.70 -19.60
N LEU A 155 15.88 -6.77 -20.26
CA LEU A 155 14.83 -7.64 -19.73
C LEU A 155 15.30 -8.39 -18.47
N VAL A 156 16.49 -8.97 -18.50
CA VAL A 156 17.09 -9.61 -17.31
C VAL A 156 17.28 -8.59 -16.19
N ALA A 157 17.77 -7.39 -16.50
CA ALA A 157 17.88 -6.30 -15.54
C ALA A 157 16.51 -5.95 -14.92
N ASN A 158 15.43 -5.97 -15.70
CA ASN A 158 14.08 -5.75 -15.18
C ASN A 158 13.59 -6.88 -14.26
N VAL A 159 13.85 -8.14 -14.61
CA VAL A 159 13.54 -9.31 -13.75
C VAL A 159 14.24 -9.20 -12.39
N PHE A 160 15.44 -8.63 -12.33
CA PHE A 160 16.18 -8.39 -11.10
C PHE A 160 15.91 -7.02 -10.46
N LEU A 161 15.01 -6.20 -11.02
CA LEU A 161 14.70 -4.84 -10.56
C LEU A 161 15.93 -3.93 -10.48
N VAL A 162 16.82 -4.00 -11.48
CA VAL A 162 18.02 -3.16 -11.60
C VAL A 162 18.06 -2.33 -12.88
N ASN A 163 17.07 -2.47 -13.78
CA ASN A 163 17.04 -1.75 -15.06
C ASN A 163 16.95 -0.22 -14.89
N GLY A 164 16.36 0.28 -13.80
CA GLY A 164 16.28 1.73 -13.50
C GLY A 164 17.62 2.41 -13.16
N TRP A 165 18.71 1.65 -13.00
CA TRP A 165 20.06 2.20 -12.82
C TRP A 165 20.73 2.59 -14.15
N VAL A 166 20.20 2.10 -15.28
CA VAL A 166 20.66 2.46 -16.62
C VAL A 166 19.57 3.31 -17.26
N PRO A 167 19.81 4.61 -17.55
CA PRO A 167 18.77 5.50 -18.06
C PRO A 167 18.04 4.97 -19.29
N ASP A 168 18.74 4.30 -20.21
CA ASP A 168 18.12 3.77 -21.44
C ASP A 168 17.25 2.52 -21.19
N TRP A 169 17.39 1.86 -20.05
CA TRP A 169 16.69 0.60 -19.75
C TRP A 169 15.52 0.79 -18.79
N TRP A 170 15.21 2.03 -18.37
CA TRP A 170 14.24 2.28 -17.32
C TRP A 170 12.84 1.71 -17.63
N GLN A 171 12.42 1.69 -18.90
CA GLN A 171 11.14 1.11 -19.36
C GLN A 171 11.23 -0.36 -19.80
N ALA A 172 12.38 -1.01 -19.69
CA ALA A 172 12.56 -2.40 -20.10
C ALA A 172 11.64 -3.37 -19.35
N GLY A 173 11.24 -4.44 -20.02
CA GLY A 173 10.31 -5.46 -19.52
C GLY A 173 8.89 -4.91 -19.45
N ASN A 174 8.45 -4.55 -18.24
CA ASN A 174 7.19 -3.87 -18.02
C ASN A 174 7.44 -2.35 -17.86
N PRO A 175 6.95 -1.49 -18.76
CA PRO A 175 7.21 -0.05 -18.70
C PRO A 175 6.71 0.66 -17.44
N ALA A 176 5.74 0.09 -16.71
CA ALA A 176 5.29 0.63 -15.42
C ALA A 176 6.23 0.25 -14.26
N SER A 177 7.13 -0.72 -14.43
CA SER A 177 7.91 -1.30 -13.33
C SER A 177 9.15 -0.50 -12.92
N TRP A 178 9.51 0.57 -13.63
CA TRP A 178 10.67 1.41 -13.29
C TRP A 178 10.63 1.93 -11.84
N SER A 179 9.44 2.28 -11.33
CA SER A 179 9.28 2.76 -9.96
C SER A 179 9.48 1.65 -8.91
N LEU A 180 9.26 0.38 -9.29
CA LEU A 180 9.55 -0.77 -8.43
C LEU A 180 11.06 -0.95 -8.22
N VAL A 181 11.89 -0.52 -9.18
CA VAL A 181 13.36 -0.50 -9.01
C VAL A 181 13.74 0.47 -7.90
N CYS A 182 13.15 1.67 -7.90
CA CYS A 182 13.32 2.62 -6.80
C CYS A 182 12.83 2.04 -5.47
N GLU A 183 11.62 1.46 -5.45
CA GLU A 183 11.04 0.87 -4.24
C GLU A 183 11.89 -0.30 -3.68
N ALA A 184 12.42 -1.15 -4.54
CA ALA A 184 13.32 -2.24 -4.15
C ALA A 184 14.62 -1.70 -3.55
N PHE A 185 15.19 -0.64 -4.14
CA PHE A 185 16.33 0.06 -3.56
C PHE A 185 15.99 0.68 -2.20
N PHE A 186 14.84 1.32 -2.04
CA PHE A 186 14.42 1.90 -0.76
C PHE A 186 14.28 0.83 0.32
N TYR A 187 13.73 -0.33 -0.03
CA TYR A 187 13.65 -1.46 0.87
C TYR A 187 15.04 -1.94 1.27
N LEU A 188 15.97 -2.07 0.32
CA LEU A 188 17.35 -2.43 0.61
C LEU A 188 18.03 -1.42 1.55
N SER A 189 17.80 -0.12 1.35
CA SER A 189 18.38 0.95 2.18
C SER A 189 17.73 1.08 3.56
N PHE A 190 16.45 0.73 3.70
CA PHE A 190 15.64 1.07 4.89
C PHE A 190 16.25 0.62 6.22
N PRO A 191 16.73 -0.64 6.42
CA PRO A 191 17.33 -1.05 7.69
C PRO A 191 18.60 -0.27 8.06
N PHE A 192 19.33 0.25 7.07
CA PHE A 192 20.52 1.08 7.28
C PHE A 192 20.15 2.52 7.59
N LEU A 193 19.10 3.05 6.96
CA LEU A 193 18.59 4.41 7.17
C LEU A 193 17.88 4.56 8.52
N ILE A 194 17.04 3.60 8.89
CA ILE A 194 16.21 3.71 10.10
C ILE A 194 17.05 3.72 11.38
N ARG A 195 18.16 2.95 11.42
CA ARG A 195 19.04 2.80 12.61
C ARG A 195 19.64 4.13 13.13
N PRO A 196 20.28 4.97 12.31
CA PRO A 196 20.74 6.28 12.75
C PRO A 196 19.55 7.23 12.98
N LEU A 197 18.55 7.24 12.10
CA LEU A 197 17.42 8.20 12.18
C LEU A 197 16.62 8.09 13.49
N VAL A 198 16.43 6.88 14.03
CA VAL A 198 15.75 6.70 15.33
C VAL A 198 16.58 7.25 16.51
N ARG A 199 17.90 7.35 16.36
CA ARG A 199 18.81 7.86 17.40
C ARG A 199 19.02 9.38 17.33
N LEU A 200 18.69 10.00 16.20
CA LEU A 200 18.77 11.45 16.05
C LEU A 200 17.79 12.17 16.96
N SER A 201 18.19 13.34 17.45
CA SER A 201 17.29 14.31 18.08
C SER A 201 16.28 14.85 17.07
N ASP A 202 15.15 15.37 17.53
CA ASP A 202 14.13 15.91 16.64
C ASP A 202 14.62 17.13 15.84
N ARG A 203 15.55 17.92 16.39
CA ARG A 203 16.23 18.99 15.63
C ARG A 203 17.05 18.44 14.46
N ALA A 204 17.83 17.38 14.70
CA ALA A 204 18.61 16.74 13.65
C ALA A 204 17.72 16.08 12.59
N ARG A 205 16.59 15.49 12.99
CA ARG A 205 15.56 14.99 12.05
C ARG A 205 14.94 16.12 11.23
N GLY A 206 14.70 17.29 11.82
CA GLY A 206 14.30 18.50 11.08
C GLY A 206 15.32 18.90 10.02
N GLY A 207 16.62 18.81 10.34
CA GLY A 207 17.71 19.00 9.38
C GLY A 207 17.66 17.98 8.23
N VAL A 208 17.38 16.70 8.52
CA VAL A 208 17.20 15.66 7.48
C VAL A 208 16.01 15.96 6.57
N VAL A 209 14.89 16.47 7.11
CA VAL A 209 13.73 16.90 6.30
C VAL A 209 14.13 18.00 5.32
N VAL A 210 14.83 19.04 5.79
CA VAL A 210 15.30 20.14 4.94
C VAL A 210 16.28 19.63 3.89
N ALA A 211 17.26 18.82 4.28
CA ALA A 211 18.24 18.23 3.36
C ALA A 211 17.56 17.37 2.28
N ALA A 212 16.57 16.56 2.65
CA ALA A 212 15.81 15.76 1.70
C ALA A 212 15.07 16.65 0.68
N LEU A 213 14.39 17.71 1.12
CA LEU A 213 13.70 18.64 0.21
C LEU A 213 14.68 19.36 -0.73
N VAL A 214 15.85 19.78 -0.23
CA VAL A 214 16.89 20.40 -1.05
C VAL A 214 17.45 19.41 -2.09
N LEU A 215 17.75 18.17 -1.69
CA LEU A 215 18.25 17.16 -2.61
C LEU A 215 17.22 16.80 -3.70
N VAL A 216 15.93 16.78 -3.36
CA VAL A 216 14.86 16.62 -4.35
C VAL A 216 14.83 17.79 -5.33
N ALA A 217 14.92 19.02 -4.82
CA ALA A 217 14.93 20.23 -5.66
C ALA A 217 16.12 20.23 -6.64
N LEU A 218 17.27 19.73 -6.19
CA LEU A 218 18.52 19.67 -6.95
C LEU A 218 18.66 18.41 -7.81
N ALA A 219 17.74 17.45 -7.74
CA ALA A 219 17.86 16.16 -8.45
C ALA A 219 18.06 16.32 -9.97
N PRO A 220 17.35 17.21 -10.69
CA PRO A 220 17.60 17.46 -12.11
C PRO A 220 19.02 17.96 -12.39
N GLN A 221 19.53 18.89 -11.56
CA GLN A 221 20.87 19.46 -11.72
C GLN A 221 21.94 18.43 -11.40
N ILE A 222 21.75 17.63 -10.34
CA ILE A 222 22.65 16.52 -9.99
C ILE A 222 22.72 15.51 -11.14
N ALA A 223 21.59 15.18 -11.77
CA ALA A 223 21.56 14.31 -12.94
C ALA A 223 22.31 14.94 -14.13
N ALA A 224 22.08 16.22 -14.41
CA ALA A 224 22.67 16.93 -15.54
C ALA A 224 24.20 17.08 -15.46
N ILE A 225 24.77 17.29 -14.27
CA ILE A 225 26.22 17.46 -14.09
C ILE A 225 26.97 16.14 -13.84
N SER A 226 26.26 15.02 -13.75
CA SER A 226 26.86 13.74 -13.40
C SER A 226 27.75 13.21 -14.53
N PRO A 227 28.96 12.69 -14.23
CA PRO A 227 29.78 12.01 -15.22
C PRO A 227 29.21 10.64 -15.63
N VAL A 228 28.26 10.10 -14.87
CA VAL A 228 27.54 8.86 -15.17
C VAL A 228 26.12 9.20 -15.59
N PRO A 229 25.60 8.65 -16.71
CA PRO A 229 24.22 8.88 -17.12
C PRO A 229 23.23 8.56 -16.00
N MET A 230 22.41 9.54 -15.63
CA MET A 230 21.35 9.40 -14.63
C MET A 230 20.09 10.13 -15.06
N SER A 231 18.96 9.73 -14.51
CA SER A 231 17.67 10.39 -14.68
C SER A 231 17.11 10.78 -13.32
N ALA A 232 16.79 12.06 -13.13
CA ALA A 232 16.12 12.54 -11.92
C ALA A 232 14.75 11.88 -11.68
N ALA A 233 14.12 11.36 -12.73
CA ALA A 233 12.84 10.69 -12.66
C ALA A 233 12.96 9.21 -12.24
N SER A 234 13.91 8.46 -12.81
CA SER A 234 13.94 7.00 -12.68
C SER A 234 15.15 6.43 -11.92
N THR A 235 16.24 7.20 -11.75
CA THR A 235 17.43 6.71 -11.03
C THR A 235 17.12 6.59 -9.52
N PRO A 236 17.20 5.37 -8.93
CA PRO A 236 16.79 5.15 -7.54
C PRO A 236 17.47 6.05 -6.52
N LEU A 237 18.75 6.38 -6.72
CA LEU A 237 19.52 7.23 -5.82
C LEU A 237 18.94 8.65 -5.71
N LEU A 238 18.51 9.23 -6.84
CA LEU A 238 17.94 10.59 -6.88
C LEU A 238 16.52 10.66 -6.33
N ARG A 239 15.82 9.52 -6.25
CA ARG A 239 14.47 9.40 -5.68
C ARG A 239 14.46 9.05 -4.19
N LEU A 240 15.59 8.56 -3.65
CA LEU A 240 15.75 8.19 -2.24
C LEU A 240 15.37 9.30 -1.23
N PRO A 241 15.66 10.59 -1.47
CA PRO A 241 15.28 11.66 -0.55
C PRO A 241 13.78 11.73 -0.25
N GLU A 242 12.91 11.40 -1.21
CA GLU A 242 11.44 11.39 -1.02
C GLU A 242 11.01 10.30 -0.03
N PHE A 243 11.64 9.13 -0.14
CA PHE A 243 11.45 8.03 0.81
C PHE A 243 11.96 8.39 2.20
N VAL A 244 13.16 8.98 2.30
CA VAL A 244 13.76 9.42 3.57
C VAL A 244 12.91 10.49 4.25
N LEU A 245 12.33 11.41 3.48
CA LEU A 245 11.38 12.40 3.97
C LEU A 245 10.19 11.73 4.66
N GLY A 246 9.57 10.73 4.02
CA GLY A 246 8.50 9.94 4.60
C GLY A 246 8.91 9.24 5.91
N VAL A 247 10.08 8.58 5.92
CA VAL A 247 10.64 7.91 7.12
C VAL A 247 10.78 8.90 8.27
N THR A 248 11.37 10.07 7.98
CA THR A 248 11.74 11.05 9.00
C THR A 248 10.51 11.73 9.60
N LEU A 249 9.49 12.05 8.78
CA LEU A 249 8.23 12.59 9.28
C LEU A 249 7.48 11.62 10.20
N ALA A 250 7.45 10.32 9.86
CA ALA A 250 6.85 9.32 10.72
C ALA A 250 7.56 9.23 12.09
N LEU A 251 8.90 9.39 12.12
CA LEU A 251 9.67 9.40 13.37
C LEU A 251 9.43 10.66 14.20
N LEU A 252 9.42 11.84 13.57
CA LEU A 252 9.10 13.12 14.22
C LEU A 252 7.71 13.12 14.86
N MET A 253 6.73 12.53 14.18
CA MET A 253 5.38 12.39 14.70
C MET A 253 5.33 11.38 15.87
N LYS A 254 6.08 10.28 15.79
CA LYS A 254 6.14 9.27 16.86
C LYS A 254 6.83 9.74 18.13
N SER A 255 7.84 10.60 18.02
CA SER A 255 8.49 11.20 19.19
C SER A 255 7.68 12.35 19.81
N GLY A 256 6.65 12.83 19.10
CA GLY A 256 5.93 14.05 19.49
C GLY A 256 6.71 15.33 19.19
N GLY A 257 7.86 15.26 18.51
CA GLY A 257 8.69 16.41 18.16
C GLY A 257 8.07 17.34 17.12
N TRP A 258 7.11 16.84 16.34
CA TRP A 258 6.33 17.65 15.40
C TRP A 258 4.96 17.03 15.11
N MET A 259 3.95 17.86 14.87
CA MET A 259 2.62 17.46 14.44
C MET A 259 2.21 18.25 13.19
N PRO A 260 1.67 17.60 12.15
CA PRO A 260 1.21 18.27 10.95
C PRO A 260 0.04 19.22 11.20
N TRP A 261 -0.16 20.13 10.25
CA TRP A 261 -1.35 20.97 10.19
C TRP A 261 -2.62 20.14 9.95
N LYS A 262 -3.79 20.75 10.19
CA LYS A 262 -5.07 20.09 9.95
C LYS A 262 -5.26 19.81 8.45
N LEU A 263 -5.92 18.68 8.13
CA LEU A 263 -6.17 18.23 6.75
C LEU A 263 -6.81 19.31 5.85
N ARG A 264 -7.68 20.16 6.41
CA ARG A 264 -8.31 21.28 5.68
C ARG A 264 -7.32 22.29 5.08
N TYR A 265 -6.10 22.35 5.59
CA TYR A 265 -5.04 23.23 5.09
C TYR A 265 -4.05 22.48 4.20
N THR A 266 -3.70 21.24 4.57
CA THR A 266 -2.73 20.45 3.81
C THR A 266 -3.30 19.87 2.53
N LEU A 267 -4.61 19.63 2.44
CA LEU A 267 -5.26 19.20 1.21
C LEU A 267 -5.21 20.29 0.11
N PRO A 268 -5.67 21.55 0.34
CA PRO A 268 -5.50 22.61 -0.64
C PRO A 268 -4.03 22.86 -1.00
N LEU A 269 -3.13 22.76 -0.02
CA LEU A 269 -1.69 22.91 -0.27
C LEU A 269 -1.14 21.80 -1.17
N ALA A 270 -1.59 20.55 -1.00
CA ALA A 270 -1.22 19.45 -1.88
C ALA A 270 -1.79 19.61 -3.30
N VAL A 271 -3.01 20.15 -3.43
CA VAL A 271 -3.59 20.49 -4.74
C VAL A 271 -2.80 21.62 -5.41
N ALA A 272 -2.42 22.66 -4.66
CA ALA A 272 -1.57 23.73 -5.17
C ALA A 272 -0.18 23.21 -5.55
N GLY A 273 0.43 22.35 -4.72
CA GLY A 273 1.69 21.69 -5.02
C GLY A 273 1.61 20.88 -6.31
N TYR A 274 0.58 20.05 -6.46
CA TYR A 274 0.30 19.31 -7.69
C TYR A 274 0.21 20.22 -8.92
N ALA A 275 -0.54 21.32 -8.84
CA ALA A 275 -0.65 22.28 -9.94
C ALA A 275 0.67 22.99 -10.25
N LEU A 276 1.51 23.24 -9.23
CA LEU A 276 2.83 23.85 -9.36
C LEU A 276 3.90 22.88 -9.84
N SER A 277 3.65 21.56 -9.90
CA SER A 277 4.62 20.56 -10.40
C SER A 277 5.15 20.92 -11.78
N GLU A 278 4.27 21.40 -12.65
CA GLU A 278 4.59 21.77 -14.03
C GLU A 278 4.91 23.27 -14.18
N ALA A 279 5.17 23.97 -13.07
CA ALA A 279 5.58 25.37 -13.13
C ALA A 279 6.93 25.52 -13.86
N PRO A 280 7.10 26.58 -14.68
CA PRO A 280 8.36 26.84 -15.36
C PRO A 280 9.51 27.00 -14.34
N PRO A 281 10.75 26.76 -14.76
CA PRO A 281 11.90 27.02 -13.91
C PRO A 281 11.97 28.50 -13.54
N ILE A 282 12.63 28.80 -12.42
CA ILE A 282 12.83 30.19 -11.99
C ILE A 282 13.63 30.92 -13.07
N PRO A 283 13.17 32.09 -13.56
CA PRO A 283 13.86 32.83 -14.61
C PRO A 283 15.35 33.02 -14.31
N GLY A 284 16.20 32.67 -15.27
CA GLY A 284 17.66 32.74 -15.13
C GLY A 284 18.30 31.56 -14.39
N THR A 285 17.56 30.50 -14.09
CA THR A 285 18.07 29.26 -13.48
C THR A 285 17.41 28.03 -14.10
N ASP A 286 18.03 26.86 -13.99
CA ASP A 286 17.40 25.57 -14.32
C ASP A 286 16.61 24.98 -13.13
N ILE A 287 16.35 25.77 -12.09
CA ILE A 287 15.72 25.29 -10.85
C ILE A 287 14.21 25.28 -11.03
N HIS A 288 13.61 24.11 -10.87
CA HIS A 288 12.16 23.89 -10.90
C HIS A 288 11.60 23.84 -9.47
N PRO A 289 11.15 24.96 -8.87
CA PRO A 289 10.65 24.98 -7.49
C PRO A 289 9.39 24.12 -7.30
N GLY A 290 8.67 23.87 -8.40
CA GLY A 290 7.48 23.03 -8.44
C GLY A 290 7.68 21.65 -7.84
N LEU A 291 8.83 21.02 -8.07
CA LEU A 291 9.11 19.67 -7.59
C LEU A 291 9.19 19.62 -6.05
N ALA A 292 9.99 20.51 -5.45
CA ALA A 292 10.14 20.58 -3.99
C ALA A 292 8.83 20.99 -3.29
N ALA A 293 8.07 21.93 -3.89
CA ALA A 293 6.76 22.34 -3.39
C ALA A 293 5.76 21.16 -3.44
N THR A 294 5.74 20.39 -4.53
CA THR A 294 4.93 19.18 -4.68
C THR A 294 5.29 18.16 -3.61
N VAL A 295 6.58 17.84 -3.46
CA VAL A 295 7.07 16.82 -2.52
C VAL A 295 6.77 17.22 -1.08
N GLY A 296 7.05 18.47 -0.70
CA GLY A 296 6.78 18.99 0.63
C GLY A 296 5.28 18.99 0.97
N SER A 297 4.44 19.45 0.05
CA SER A 297 2.98 19.48 0.25
C SER A 297 2.37 18.07 0.32
N PHE A 298 2.84 17.13 -0.50
CA PHE A 298 2.47 15.72 -0.42
C PHE A 298 2.91 15.08 0.90
N ALA A 299 4.11 15.38 1.37
CA ALA A 299 4.59 14.88 2.66
C ALA A 299 3.75 15.41 3.84
N LEU A 300 3.34 16.68 3.80
CA LEU A 300 2.40 17.26 4.76
C LEU A 300 1.01 16.60 4.69
N LEU A 301 0.50 16.30 3.48
CA LEU A 301 -0.76 15.59 3.29
C LEU A 301 -0.70 14.18 3.90
N VAL A 302 0.35 13.42 3.62
CA VAL A 302 0.58 12.07 4.19
C VAL A 302 0.61 12.14 5.71
N ALA A 303 1.40 13.05 6.28
CA ALA A 303 1.48 13.25 7.72
C ALA A 303 0.10 13.61 8.32
N SER A 304 -0.63 14.53 7.69
CA SER A 304 -1.95 14.99 8.17
C SER A 304 -3.00 13.88 8.17
N LEU A 305 -3.01 13.04 7.13
CA LEU A 305 -3.91 11.88 7.03
C LEU A 305 -3.53 10.82 8.08
N ALA A 306 -2.24 10.57 8.27
CA ALA A 306 -1.78 9.68 9.32
C ALA A 306 -2.14 10.18 10.72
N ALA A 307 -2.01 11.49 10.97
CA ALA A 307 -2.44 12.11 12.21
C ALA A 307 -3.95 12.01 12.41
N ALA A 308 -4.76 12.20 11.35
CA ALA A 308 -6.20 12.02 11.42
C ALA A 308 -6.58 10.58 11.82
N ASP A 309 -5.99 9.59 11.17
CA ASP A 309 -6.17 8.17 11.49
C ASP A 309 -5.74 7.83 12.94
N ALA A 310 -4.57 8.31 13.36
CA ALA A 310 -4.04 8.08 14.70
C ALA A 310 -4.91 8.67 15.82
N HIS A 311 -5.65 9.75 15.54
CA HIS A 311 -6.62 10.36 16.45
C HIS A 311 -8.06 9.83 16.27
N GLY A 312 -8.24 8.74 15.52
CA GLY A 312 -9.54 8.09 15.30
C GLY A 312 -10.52 8.92 14.44
N ARG A 313 -10.05 9.91 13.69
CA ARG A 313 -10.90 10.70 12.79
C ARG A 313 -11.12 9.93 11.49
N SER A 314 -12.38 9.67 11.16
CA SER A 314 -12.73 9.06 9.89
C SER A 314 -12.58 10.06 8.74
N THR A 315 -11.84 9.69 7.70
CA THR A 315 -11.80 10.41 6.42
C THR A 315 -12.57 9.61 5.36
N PHE A 316 -12.91 10.23 4.22
CA PHE A 316 -13.51 9.48 3.12
C PHE A 316 -12.57 8.40 2.55
N LEU A 317 -11.24 8.62 2.62
CA LEU A 317 -10.21 7.66 2.19
C LEU A 317 -10.15 6.44 3.11
N ALA A 318 -10.58 6.57 4.36
CA ALA A 318 -10.69 5.46 5.30
C ALA A 318 -11.93 4.58 5.07
N ARG A 319 -12.80 4.88 4.09
CA ARG A 319 -13.98 4.04 3.80
C ARG A 319 -13.58 2.67 3.24
N PRO A 320 -14.37 1.60 3.48
CA PRO A 320 -14.02 0.24 3.08
C PRO A 320 -13.67 0.07 1.59
N LEU A 321 -14.46 0.69 0.70
CA LEU A 321 -14.23 0.65 -0.76
C LEU A 321 -12.87 1.25 -1.13
N TRP A 322 -12.53 2.42 -0.60
CA TRP A 322 -11.25 3.09 -0.88
C TRP A 322 -10.07 2.28 -0.36
N GLN A 323 -10.21 1.64 0.80
CA GLN A 323 -9.19 0.75 1.31
C GLN A 323 -9.04 -0.51 0.46
N GLU A 324 -10.15 -1.06 -0.05
CA GLU A 324 -10.11 -2.23 -0.92
C GLU A 324 -9.42 -1.93 -2.25
N LEU A 325 -9.79 -0.81 -2.89
CA LEU A 325 -9.12 -0.31 -4.09
C LEU A 325 -7.63 0.02 -3.81
N GLY A 326 -7.34 0.60 -2.64
CA GLY A 326 -5.98 0.88 -2.19
C GLY A 326 -5.12 -0.37 -1.98
N ARG A 327 -5.70 -1.50 -1.57
CA ARG A 327 -5.02 -2.79 -1.47
C ARG A 327 -4.69 -3.37 -2.84
N MET A 328 -5.59 -3.21 -3.81
CA MET A 328 -5.42 -3.64 -5.20
C MET A 328 -4.57 -2.68 -6.04
N SER A 329 -4.24 -1.49 -5.53
CA SER A 329 -3.57 -0.44 -6.30
C SER A 329 -2.22 -0.87 -6.88
N PHE A 330 -1.53 -1.81 -6.23
CA PHE A 330 -0.26 -2.34 -6.73
C PHE A 330 -0.45 -3.20 -7.98
N ALA A 331 -1.44 -4.09 -7.98
CA ALA A 331 -1.80 -4.88 -9.15
C ALA A 331 -2.27 -3.99 -10.29
N PHE A 332 -3.12 -3.01 -9.99
CA PHE A 332 -3.58 -2.03 -10.98
C PHE A 332 -2.41 -1.24 -11.59
N TYR A 333 -1.48 -0.78 -10.75
CA TYR A 333 -0.29 -0.06 -11.20
C TYR A 333 0.57 -0.90 -12.17
N LEU A 334 0.70 -2.21 -11.97
CA LEU A 334 1.52 -3.05 -12.86
C LEU A 334 0.88 -3.32 -14.23
N VAL A 335 -0.44 -3.23 -14.35
CA VAL A 335 -1.15 -3.59 -15.60
C VAL A 335 -1.75 -2.41 -16.34
N HIS A 336 -1.98 -1.27 -15.68
CA HIS A 336 -2.73 -0.16 -16.27
C HIS A 336 -2.14 0.32 -17.60
N LEU A 337 -0.81 0.46 -17.68
CA LEU A 337 -0.15 0.95 -18.89
C LEU A 337 -0.23 -0.08 -20.03
N LEU A 338 -0.12 -1.37 -19.72
CA LEU A 338 -0.30 -2.45 -20.69
C LEU A 338 -1.72 -2.42 -21.27
N VAL A 339 -2.72 -2.22 -20.42
CA VAL A 339 -4.12 -2.13 -20.85
C VAL A 339 -4.36 -0.88 -21.68
N ILE A 340 -3.88 0.28 -21.23
CA ILE A 340 -4.01 1.55 -21.96
C ILE A 340 -3.41 1.42 -23.36
N ALA A 341 -2.18 0.89 -23.46
CA ALA A 341 -1.49 0.70 -24.73
C ALA A 341 -2.16 -0.36 -25.61
N SER A 342 -2.63 -1.48 -25.04
CA SER A 342 -3.32 -2.53 -25.80
C SER A 342 -4.67 -2.08 -26.32
N VAL A 343 -5.38 -1.24 -25.57
CA VAL A 343 -6.64 -0.65 -26.02
C VAL A 343 -6.38 0.40 -27.10
N SER A 344 -5.27 1.14 -27.01
CA SER A 344 -4.98 2.22 -27.97
C SER A 344 -4.26 1.77 -29.24
N SER A 345 -3.66 0.57 -29.26
CA SER A 345 -2.93 0.05 -30.42
C SER A 345 -3.79 -0.17 -31.68
N SER A 346 -5.12 -0.14 -31.55
CA SER A 346 -6.03 -0.14 -32.70
C SER A 346 -6.06 1.19 -33.47
N TRP A 347 -5.42 2.24 -32.95
CA TRP A 347 -5.31 3.56 -33.59
C TRP A 347 -3.90 3.80 -34.15
N PRO A 348 -3.76 4.68 -35.16
CA PRO A 348 -2.46 5.05 -35.71
C PRO A 348 -1.49 5.50 -34.61
N GLU A 349 -0.29 4.92 -34.60
CA GLU A 349 0.77 5.19 -33.61
C GLU A 349 0.33 4.98 -32.14
N GLY A 350 -0.80 4.29 -31.91
CA GLY A 350 -1.35 4.10 -30.57
C GLY A 350 -2.06 5.34 -29.99
N HIS A 351 -2.40 6.34 -30.82
CA HIS A 351 -2.96 7.62 -30.41
C HIS A 351 -4.42 7.81 -30.88
N PRO A 352 -5.44 7.62 -30.00
CA PRO A 352 -6.84 7.66 -30.42
C PRO A 352 -7.37 9.03 -30.84
N GLN A 353 -6.93 10.11 -30.18
CA GLN A 353 -7.31 11.50 -30.41
C GLN A 353 -8.84 11.71 -30.59
N LEU A 354 -9.64 11.05 -29.76
CA LEU A 354 -11.09 11.00 -29.94
C LEU A 354 -11.78 12.24 -29.36
N PRO A 355 -12.98 12.61 -29.87
CA PRO A 355 -13.85 13.58 -29.20
C PRO A 355 -14.22 13.11 -27.79
N TRP A 356 -14.42 14.06 -26.86
CA TRP A 356 -14.51 13.79 -25.42
C TRP A 356 -15.47 12.65 -25.02
N ARG A 357 -16.63 12.52 -25.67
CA ARG A 357 -17.60 11.46 -25.36
C ARG A 357 -17.06 10.07 -25.65
N ARG A 358 -16.42 9.90 -26.82
CA ARG A 358 -15.84 8.63 -27.26
C ARG A 358 -14.56 8.32 -26.49
N ALA A 359 -13.72 9.34 -26.27
CA ALA A 359 -12.52 9.24 -25.44
C ALA A 359 -12.87 8.80 -24.00
N LEU A 360 -13.93 9.38 -23.41
CA LEU A 360 -14.39 9.01 -22.07
C LEU A 360 -14.89 7.56 -22.01
N LEU A 361 -15.66 7.10 -23.00
CA LEU A 361 -16.10 5.70 -23.07
C LEU A 361 -14.91 4.75 -23.19
N LEU A 362 -13.91 5.08 -24.02
CA LEU A 362 -12.68 4.30 -24.17
C LEU A 362 -11.87 4.27 -22.86
N ALA A 363 -11.74 5.42 -22.19
CA ALA A 363 -11.07 5.53 -20.90
C ALA A 363 -11.76 4.69 -19.81
N LEU A 364 -13.10 4.70 -19.77
CA LEU A 364 -13.88 3.89 -18.84
C LEU A 364 -13.76 2.39 -19.14
N ALA A 365 -13.72 2.00 -20.41
CA ALA A 365 -13.48 0.62 -20.82
C ALA A 365 -12.08 0.15 -20.42
N ALA A 366 -11.04 0.94 -20.73
CA ALA A 366 -9.66 0.66 -20.33
C ALA A 366 -9.53 0.57 -18.80
N PHE A 367 -10.18 1.48 -18.06
CA PHE A 367 -10.23 1.44 -16.60
C PHE A 367 -10.89 0.16 -16.07
N ALA A 368 -12.05 -0.22 -16.62
CA ALA A 368 -12.76 -1.43 -16.22
C ALA A 368 -11.95 -2.70 -16.48
N ILE A 369 -11.29 -2.80 -17.64
CA ILE A 369 -10.40 -3.91 -18.00
C ILE A 369 -9.20 -3.95 -17.03
N ALA A 370 -8.52 -2.83 -16.82
CA ALA A 370 -7.38 -2.75 -15.91
C ALA A 370 -7.76 -3.10 -14.46
N LEU A 371 -8.92 -2.64 -14.00
CA LEU A 371 -9.43 -2.96 -12.66
C LEU A 371 -9.80 -4.43 -12.53
N ALA A 372 -10.43 -5.03 -13.55
CA ALA A 372 -10.77 -6.45 -13.55
C ALA A 372 -9.51 -7.33 -13.50
N ILE A 373 -8.51 -7.04 -14.35
CA ILE A 373 -7.22 -7.75 -14.34
C ILE A 373 -6.53 -7.56 -12.99
N ALA A 374 -6.48 -6.33 -12.46
CA ALA A 374 -5.88 -6.03 -11.17
C ALA A 374 -6.55 -6.80 -10.02
N TRP A 375 -7.88 -6.91 -10.03
CA TRP A 375 -8.63 -7.67 -9.04
C TRP A 375 -8.28 -9.16 -9.09
N VAL A 376 -8.23 -9.75 -10.29
CA VAL A 376 -7.83 -11.15 -10.48
C VAL A 376 -6.41 -11.37 -9.98
N LEU A 377 -5.45 -10.55 -10.43
CA LEU A 377 -4.05 -10.65 -10.03
C LEU A 377 -3.86 -10.47 -8.52
N HIS A 378 -4.57 -9.53 -7.91
CA HIS A 378 -4.50 -9.30 -6.47
C HIS A 378 -4.98 -10.52 -5.67
N ARG A 379 -6.12 -11.10 -6.08
CA ARG A 379 -6.75 -12.22 -5.35
C ARG A 379 -6.09 -13.57 -5.65
N ALA A 380 -5.68 -13.81 -6.89
CA ALA A 380 -5.17 -15.10 -7.35
C ALA A 380 -3.63 -15.22 -7.28
N VAL A 381 -2.90 -14.11 -7.38
CA VAL A 381 -1.43 -14.11 -7.41
C VAL A 381 -0.85 -13.43 -6.17
N GLU A 382 -1.15 -12.15 -5.95
CA GLU A 382 -0.50 -11.33 -4.91
C GLU A 382 -0.74 -11.91 -3.51
N ILE A 383 -2.00 -12.09 -3.11
CA ILE A 383 -2.35 -12.59 -1.77
C ILE A 383 -1.84 -14.02 -1.56
N PRO A 384 -2.08 -15.00 -2.46
CA PRO A 384 -1.63 -16.37 -2.25
C PRO A 384 -0.12 -16.50 -2.23
N ALA A 385 0.59 -15.86 -3.18
CA ALA A 385 2.06 -15.92 -3.23
C ALA A 385 2.68 -15.26 -2.00
N GLN A 386 2.17 -14.10 -1.56
CA GLN A 386 2.63 -13.45 -0.34
C GLN A 386 2.42 -14.34 0.88
N LYS A 387 1.23 -14.93 1.04
CA LYS A 387 0.95 -15.86 2.15
C LYS A 387 1.85 -17.08 2.12
N TRP A 388 2.08 -17.66 0.95
CA TRP A 388 2.92 -18.85 0.78
C TRP A 388 4.38 -18.56 1.12
N LEU A 389 4.98 -17.50 0.56
CA LEU A 389 6.37 -17.11 0.85
C LEU A 389 6.58 -16.81 2.34
N LEU A 390 5.63 -16.13 2.98
CA LEU A 390 5.73 -15.78 4.41
C LEU A 390 5.66 -16.99 5.36
N ARG A 391 5.30 -18.20 4.91
CA ARG A 391 5.41 -19.45 5.71
C ARG A 391 6.86 -19.91 5.90
N TYR A 392 7.77 -19.43 5.04
CA TYR A 392 9.19 -19.78 5.09
C TYR A 392 10.03 -18.74 5.85
N ASP A 393 9.40 -17.74 6.47
CA ASP A 393 10.12 -16.79 7.32
C ASP A 393 10.74 -17.51 8.52
N ARG A 394 12.08 -17.65 8.49
CA ARG A 394 12.87 -18.34 9.51
C ARG A 394 12.66 -17.76 10.91
N SER A 395 12.36 -16.46 11.02
CA SER A 395 12.13 -15.81 12.32
C SER A 395 10.89 -16.34 13.04
N ARG A 396 9.84 -16.74 12.31
CA ARG A 396 8.66 -17.41 12.90
C ARG A 396 8.98 -18.82 13.40
N ARG A 397 9.80 -19.57 12.65
CA ARG A 397 10.19 -20.93 13.01
C ARG A 397 11.06 -20.98 14.27
N VAL A 398 11.93 -19.99 14.48
CA VAL A 398 12.72 -19.90 15.72
C VAL A 398 11.82 -19.63 16.92
N SER A 399 10.85 -18.71 16.83
CA SER A 399 9.91 -18.44 17.93
C SER A 399 9.02 -19.64 18.27
N GLU A 400 8.59 -20.42 17.27
CA GLU A 400 7.81 -21.66 17.47
C GLU A 400 8.67 -22.80 18.05
N GLY A 401 9.93 -22.93 17.62
CA GLY A 401 10.88 -23.94 18.12
C GLY A 401 11.35 -23.70 19.55
N THR A 402 11.58 -22.44 19.95
CA THR A 402 11.96 -22.11 21.33
C THR A 402 10.78 -22.28 22.29
N GLY A 403 9.54 -22.02 21.84
CA GLY A 403 8.34 -22.29 22.64
C GLY A 403 8.11 -23.79 22.90
N ALA A 404 8.42 -24.65 21.93
CA ALA A 404 8.34 -26.10 22.11
C ALA A 404 9.43 -26.66 23.03
N ALA A 405 10.64 -26.09 23.02
CA ALA A 405 11.75 -26.53 23.87
C ALA A 405 11.59 -26.10 25.35
N VAL A 406 10.95 -24.95 25.62
CA VAL A 406 10.68 -24.47 26.99
C VAL A 406 9.47 -25.18 27.62
N GLY A 407 8.52 -25.69 26.82
CA GLY A 407 7.39 -26.49 27.31
C GLY A 407 7.73 -27.93 27.70
N GLY A 408 8.91 -28.45 27.31
CA GLY A 408 9.32 -29.83 27.56
C GLY A 408 10.12 -30.05 28.85
N THR A 409 10.58 -28.99 29.52
CA THR A 409 11.50 -29.10 30.68
C THR A 409 10.86 -28.78 32.03
N THR A 410 9.60 -28.34 32.07
CA THR A 410 8.89 -28.03 33.34
C THR A 410 8.07 -29.19 33.91
N GLY A 411 8.01 -30.35 33.24
CA GLY A 411 7.24 -31.52 33.68
C GLY A 411 7.96 -32.52 34.61
N ALA A 412 9.28 -32.40 34.83
CA ALA A 412 10.05 -33.43 35.54
C ALA A 412 10.50 -33.05 36.97
N SER A 413 10.18 -31.85 37.47
CA SER A 413 10.70 -31.35 38.76
C SER A 413 9.67 -31.38 39.91
N THR A 414 8.37 -31.53 39.63
CA THR A 414 7.32 -31.46 40.66
C THR A 414 6.84 -32.81 41.21
N ALA A 415 7.29 -33.95 40.66
CA ALA A 415 6.87 -35.27 41.13
C ALA A 415 7.70 -35.85 42.30
N ALA A 416 8.82 -35.22 42.69
CA ALA A 416 9.72 -35.76 43.71
C ALA A 416 9.58 -35.14 45.12
N ARG A 417 8.56 -34.30 45.37
CA ARG A 417 8.40 -33.58 46.65
C ARG A 417 7.09 -33.84 47.40
N ALA A 418 6.32 -34.85 46.99
CA ALA A 418 5.05 -35.23 47.63
C ALA A 418 5.08 -36.63 48.28
N ALA A 419 6.26 -37.19 48.54
CA ALA A 419 6.44 -38.44 49.27
C ALA A 419 7.42 -38.25 50.44
N SER A 420 7.10 -37.30 51.33
CA SER A 420 7.64 -37.25 52.70
C SER A 420 6.80 -36.29 53.55
N ARG A 421 5.63 -36.76 53.98
CA ARG A 421 4.95 -36.36 55.21
C ARG A 421 3.82 -37.33 55.52
#